data_AF-A0A8H3LZZ3-F1
#
_entry.id   AF-A0A8H3LZZ3-F1
#
_cell.length_a   1.000
_cell.length_b   1.000
_cell.length_c   1.000
_cell.angle_alpha   90.00
_cell.angle_beta   90.00
_cell.angle_gamma   90.00
#
_symmetry.space_group_name_H-M   'P 1'
#
loop_
_entity.id
_entity.type
_entity.pdbx_description
1 polymer ?
#
loop_
_entity_poly.entity_id
_entity_poly.type
_entity_poly.pdbx_seq_one_letter_code
_entity_poly.pdbx_strand_id
1 'polypeptide(L)'
;MIADIAKEEGVNWLIYSSIVDSTVESGGKYPDVIQFTEENDQLPMIDVESDTGPIVAKIIEEGPAKWNGKRVPVAAEYVTMKHIVDILTKVTGKKHKLKTMSDDDIVKLDSYINNEQMKQMFKFIKEYGVFGRSDELQDISIVKKLYPNIKTFEQYAFETFGKAK
;
A
#
# COMPACT_ATOMS: atom_id res chain seq x y z
N MET A 1 10.41 20.19 -2.15
CA MET A 1 9.48 19.13 -2.61
C MET A 1 8.77 18.59 -1.37
N ILE A 2 7.58 17.97 -1.45
CA ILE A 2 6.77 17.63 -0.24
C ILE A 2 7.56 16.82 0.83
N ALA A 3 8.53 16.02 0.40
CA ALA A 3 9.44 15.29 1.28
C ALA A 3 10.43 16.16 2.10
N ASP A 4 10.81 17.35 1.61
CA ASP A 4 11.78 18.24 2.27
C ASP A 4 11.14 18.99 3.44
N ILE A 5 9.87 19.38 3.31
CA ILE A 5 9.08 20.07 4.34
C ILE A 5 8.74 19.12 5.50
N ALA A 6 8.50 17.83 5.21
CA ALA A 6 8.21 16.81 6.22
C ALA A 6 9.41 16.53 7.15
N LYS A 7 10.64 16.74 6.67
CA LYS A 7 11.87 16.58 7.44
C LYS A 7 12.18 17.80 8.32
N GLU A 8 11.89 19.02 7.85
CA GLU A 8 12.06 20.26 8.62
C GLU A 8 11.06 20.37 9.80
N GLU A 9 9.86 19.78 9.67
CA GLU A 9 8.79 19.85 10.68
C GLU A 9 8.74 18.63 11.64
N GLY A 10 9.69 17.70 11.57
CA GLY A 10 9.83 16.60 12.55
C GLY A 10 8.73 15.53 12.51
N VAL A 11 8.16 15.24 11.34
CA VAL A 11 7.05 14.27 11.17
C VAL A 11 7.58 12.82 11.18
N ASN A 12 6.92 11.92 11.93
CA ASN A 12 7.46 10.63 12.38
C ASN A 12 6.89 9.36 11.69
N TRP A 13 6.06 9.45 10.63
CA TRP A 13 5.36 8.29 10.04
C TRP A 13 5.14 8.36 8.53
N LEU A 14 5.26 7.21 7.84
CA LEU A 14 4.95 7.02 6.42
C LEU A 14 3.48 6.62 6.23
N ILE A 15 2.78 7.32 5.35
CA ILE A 15 1.45 6.94 4.88
C ILE A 15 1.56 6.72 3.37
N TYR A 16 1.56 5.45 2.95
CA TYR A 16 1.20 5.16 1.56
C TYR A 16 -0.30 4.94 1.49
N SER A 17 -1.00 6.02 1.23
CA SER A 17 -2.34 6.02 0.67
C SER A 17 -2.57 7.41 0.08
N SER A 18 -3.27 7.52 -1.05
CA SER A 18 -3.85 8.80 -1.48
C SER A 18 -5.00 9.23 -0.55
N ILE A 19 -4.91 8.89 0.74
CA ILE A 19 -5.94 8.93 1.76
C ILE A 19 -5.25 9.43 3.02
N VAL A 20 -5.83 10.48 3.59
CA VAL A 20 -5.41 11.18 4.80
C VAL A 20 -5.14 10.21 5.96
N ASP A 21 -4.22 10.60 6.85
CA ASP A 21 -3.93 9.88 8.08
C ASP A 21 -5.19 9.75 8.94
N SER A 22 -5.80 8.57 8.94
CA SER A 22 -6.99 8.32 9.76
C SER A 22 -6.74 8.52 11.25
N THR A 23 -5.50 8.40 11.74
CA THR A 23 -5.13 8.66 13.12
C THR A 23 -5.14 10.17 13.40
N VAL A 24 -4.56 10.98 12.52
CA VAL A 24 -4.51 12.44 12.69
C VAL A 24 -5.89 13.06 12.53
N GLU A 25 -6.63 12.72 11.48
CA GLU A 25 -7.97 13.26 11.22
C GLU A 25 -8.99 12.84 12.29
N SER A 26 -8.83 11.64 12.86
CA SER A 26 -9.72 11.17 13.92
C SER A 26 -9.32 11.62 15.32
N GLY A 27 -8.26 12.42 15.48
CA GLY A 27 -7.73 12.81 16.79
C GLY A 27 -7.30 11.61 17.65
N GLY A 28 -6.75 10.57 17.02
CA GLY A 28 -6.32 9.33 17.69
C GLY A 28 -7.44 8.34 17.99
N LYS A 29 -8.67 8.58 17.52
CA LYS A 29 -9.82 7.69 17.75
C LYS A 29 -9.74 6.40 16.95
N TYR A 30 -9.08 6.43 15.79
CA TYR A 30 -8.92 5.24 14.94
C TYR A 30 -7.45 5.05 14.52
N PRO A 31 -6.57 4.61 15.44
CA PRO A 31 -5.13 4.47 15.17
C PRO A 31 -4.78 3.23 14.33
N ASP A 32 -5.72 2.30 14.14
CA ASP A 32 -5.51 1.00 13.48
C ASP A 32 -6.45 0.79 12.27
N VAL A 33 -6.93 1.86 11.62
CA VAL A 33 -7.86 1.70 10.48
C VAL A 33 -7.14 1.10 9.29
N ILE A 34 -7.64 -0.05 8.84
CA ILE A 34 -7.35 -0.51 7.49
C ILE A 34 -8.65 -0.54 6.70
N GLN A 35 -8.64 0.20 5.59
CA GLN A 35 -9.74 0.39 4.63
C GLN A 35 -10.39 -0.93 4.25
N PHE A 36 -11.74 -0.98 4.21
CA PHE A 36 -12.69 -1.85 3.46
C PHE A 36 -12.35 -3.33 3.15
N THR A 37 -11.25 -3.84 3.67
CA THR A 37 -10.63 -5.11 3.35
C THR A 37 -10.78 -6.03 4.54
N GLU A 38 -11.12 -7.27 4.24
CA GLU A 38 -11.26 -8.34 5.22
C GLU A 38 -9.93 -9.05 5.41
N GLU A 39 -9.86 -9.90 6.44
CA GLU A 39 -8.62 -10.58 6.84
C GLU A 39 -7.89 -11.30 5.69
N ASN A 40 -8.66 -11.84 4.74
CA ASN A 40 -8.17 -12.62 3.61
C ASN A 40 -8.02 -11.82 2.32
N ASP A 41 -8.48 -10.56 2.29
CA ASP A 41 -8.30 -9.71 1.11
C ASP A 41 -6.81 -9.42 0.93
N GLN A 42 -6.36 -9.51 -0.33
CA GLN A 42 -4.96 -9.33 -0.70
C GLN A 42 -4.74 -7.99 -1.37
N LEU A 43 -3.64 -7.34 -0.99
CA LEU A 43 -3.16 -6.12 -1.63
C LEU A 43 -1.82 -6.37 -2.32
N PRO A 44 -1.63 -5.90 -3.57
CA PRO A 44 -0.30 -5.83 -4.16
C PRO A 44 0.53 -4.78 -3.43
N MET A 45 1.67 -5.19 -2.87
CA MET A 45 2.54 -4.33 -2.07
C MET A 45 3.77 -3.89 -2.86
N ILE A 46 4.15 -2.62 -2.71
CA ILE A 46 5.37 -2.02 -3.25
C ILE A 46 5.90 -0.96 -2.30
N ASP A 47 7.23 -0.89 -2.11
CA ASP A 47 7.88 0.27 -1.52
C ASP A 47 8.05 1.34 -2.61
N VAL A 48 7.09 2.27 -2.68
CA VAL A 48 7.06 3.29 -3.73
C VAL A 48 8.31 4.15 -3.75
N GLU A 49 8.86 4.49 -2.57
CA GLU A 49 9.99 5.40 -2.47
C GLU A 49 11.27 4.75 -3.01
N SER A 50 11.52 3.49 -2.66
CA SER A 50 12.78 2.84 -3.03
C SER A 50 12.74 2.05 -4.33
N ASP A 51 11.58 1.52 -4.74
CA ASP A 51 11.51 0.58 -5.85
C ASP A 51 11.03 1.20 -7.17
N THR A 52 10.19 2.25 -7.13
CA THR A 52 9.57 2.81 -8.34
C THR A 52 10.60 3.34 -9.34
N GLY A 53 11.54 4.16 -8.86
CA GLY A 53 12.57 4.78 -9.69
C GLY A 53 13.42 3.75 -10.45
N PRO A 54 14.07 2.80 -9.75
CA PRO A 54 14.84 1.72 -10.39
C PRO A 54 14.04 0.90 -11.41
N ILE A 55 12.78 0.56 -11.10
CA ILE A 55 11.91 -0.21 -12.00
C ILE A 55 11.62 0.56 -13.29
N VAL A 56 11.21 1.83 -13.18
CA VAL A 56 10.95 2.69 -14.35
C VAL A 56 12.22 2.92 -15.17
N ALA A 57 13.36 3.14 -14.50
CA ALA A 57 14.64 3.27 -15.17
C ALA A 57 14.99 2.03 -16.01
N LYS A 58 14.72 0.83 -15.48
CA LYS A 58 14.93 -0.43 -16.23
C LYS A 58 13.99 -0.59 -17.42
N ILE A 59 12.72 -0.20 -17.31
CA ILE A 59 11.79 -0.19 -18.46
C ILE A 59 12.31 0.75 -19.56
N ILE A 60 12.80 1.93 -19.20
CA ILE A 60 13.36 2.89 -20.15
C ILE A 60 14.64 2.36 -20.80
N GLU A 61 15.54 1.76 -20.01
CA GLU A 61 16.82 1.18 -20.49
C GLU A 61 16.60 0.05 -21.50
N GLU A 62 15.63 -0.83 -21.26
CA GLU A 62 15.30 -1.93 -22.17
C GLU A 62 14.54 -1.47 -23.44
N GLY A 63 13.99 -0.25 -23.40
CA GLY A 63 13.52 0.47 -24.56
C GLY A 63 12.13 0.11 -25.08
N PRO A 64 11.58 0.97 -25.97
CA PRO A 64 10.20 0.89 -26.45
C PRO A 64 9.92 -0.36 -27.30
N ALA A 65 10.94 -0.95 -27.95
CA ALA A 65 10.79 -2.18 -28.72
C ALA A 65 10.30 -3.36 -27.86
N LYS A 66 10.66 -3.37 -26.56
CA LYS A 66 10.24 -4.41 -25.62
C LYS A 66 8.94 -4.07 -24.89
N TRP A 67 8.71 -2.78 -24.60
CA TRP A 67 7.69 -2.34 -23.64
C TRP A 67 6.51 -1.56 -24.22
N ASN A 68 6.57 -1.06 -25.46
CA ASN A 68 5.44 -0.34 -26.04
C ASN A 68 4.17 -1.20 -26.08
N GLY A 69 3.07 -0.63 -25.58
CA GLY A 69 1.76 -1.30 -25.53
C GLY A 69 1.62 -2.37 -24.45
N LYS A 70 2.68 -2.66 -23.67
CA LYS A 70 2.62 -3.60 -22.54
C LYS A 70 2.20 -2.90 -21.26
N ARG A 71 1.54 -3.63 -20.38
CA ARG A 71 1.29 -3.19 -19.01
C ARG A 71 2.17 -3.98 -18.04
N VAL A 72 2.71 -3.29 -17.04
CA VAL A 72 3.62 -3.89 -16.05
C VAL A 72 2.97 -3.74 -14.67
N PRO A 73 2.42 -4.82 -14.07
CA PRO A 73 1.86 -4.76 -12.72
C PRO A 73 3.00 -4.66 -11.70
N VAL A 74 3.16 -3.49 -11.08
CA VAL A 74 4.27 -3.24 -10.15
C VAL A 74 3.89 -3.58 -8.72
N ALA A 75 4.33 -4.76 -8.27
CA ALA A 75 4.23 -5.22 -6.90
C ALA A 75 5.32 -6.26 -6.59
N ALA A 76 5.81 -6.26 -5.35
CA ALA A 76 6.72 -7.28 -4.84
C ALA A 76 5.97 -8.58 -4.49
N GLU A 77 4.77 -8.45 -3.93
CA GLU A 77 3.97 -9.57 -3.45
C GLU A 77 2.51 -9.16 -3.24
N TYR A 78 1.63 -10.16 -3.22
CA TYR A 78 0.27 -10.00 -2.72
C TYR A 78 0.24 -10.40 -1.25
N VAL A 79 -0.18 -9.48 -0.40
CA VAL A 79 -0.18 -9.68 1.05
C VAL A 79 -1.59 -9.59 1.58
N THR A 80 -2.00 -10.56 2.41
CA THR A 80 -3.31 -10.49 3.07
C THR A 80 -3.30 -9.48 4.19
N MET A 81 -4.47 -8.94 4.53
CA MET A 81 -4.59 -8.03 5.68
C MET A 81 -4.12 -8.66 6.98
N LYS A 82 -4.39 -9.95 7.17
CA LYS A 82 -3.84 -10.71 8.29
C LYS A 82 -2.32 -10.66 8.34
N HIS A 83 -1.67 -10.93 7.20
CA HIS A 83 -0.22 -11.02 7.14
C HIS A 83 0.43 -9.64 7.38
N ILE A 84 -0.20 -8.57 6.90
CA ILE A 84 0.21 -7.19 7.23
C ILE A 84 0.22 -6.97 8.75
N VAL A 85 -0.88 -7.30 9.43
CA VAL A 85 -1.02 -7.14 10.89
C VAL A 85 -0.02 -8.01 11.66
N ASP A 86 0.19 -9.25 11.21
CA ASP A 86 1.16 -10.18 11.81
C ASP A 86 2.59 -9.63 11.70
N ILE A 87 2.98 -9.14 10.50
CA ILE A 87 4.29 -8.52 10.25
C ILE A 87 4.47 -7.28 11.12
N LEU A 88 3.49 -6.36 11.12
CA LEU A 88 3.55 -5.14 11.93
C LEU A 88 3.68 -5.48 13.42
N THR A 89 2.92 -6.46 13.90
CA THR A 89 3.02 -6.94 15.28
C THR A 89 4.40 -7.48 15.59
N LYS A 90 4.97 -8.27 14.68
CA LYS A 90 6.32 -8.83 14.82
C LYS A 90 7.40 -7.75 14.85
N VAL A 91 7.41 -6.84 13.88
CA VAL A 91 8.51 -5.87 13.73
C VAL A 91 8.47 -4.77 14.79
N THR A 92 7.28 -4.38 15.26
CA THR A 92 7.13 -3.32 16.28
C THR A 92 7.13 -3.85 17.72
N GLY A 93 6.86 -5.14 17.93
CA GLY A 93 6.59 -5.71 19.26
C GLY A 93 5.26 -5.26 19.88
N LYS A 94 4.42 -4.49 19.17
CA LYS A 94 3.11 -4.02 19.62
C LYS A 94 2.01 -4.90 19.06
N LYS A 95 1.00 -5.22 19.86
CA LYS A 95 -0.16 -6.01 19.40
C LYS A 95 -1.04 -5.15 18.49
N HIS A 96 -1.08 -5.47 17.21
CA HIS A 96 -2.01 -4.88 16.26
C HIS A 96 -3.24 -5.78 16.09
N LYS A 97 -4.37 -5.20 15.72
CA LYS A 97 -5.61 -5.92 15.39
C LYS A 97 -6.21 -5.34 14.13
N LEU A 98 -6.71 -6.21 13.26
CA LEU A 98 -7.52 -5.77 12.14
C LEU A 98 -8.89 -5.31 12.65
N LYS A 99 -9.36 -4.15 12.20
CA LYS A 99 -10.73 -3.69 12.41
C LYS A 99 -11.37 -3.39 11.05
N THR A 100 -12.29 -4.24 10.63
CA THR A 100 -13.18 -3.94 9.50
C THR A 100 -14.16 -2.83 9.90
N MET A 101 -14.33 -1.85 9.03
CA MET A 101 -15.24 -0.73 9.30
C MET A 101 -16.71 -1.12 9.03
N SER A 102 -17.61 -0.66 9.89
CA SER A 102 -19.05 -0.66 9.60
C SER A 102 -19.46 0.59 8.81
N ASP A 103 -20.65 0.59 8.22
CA ASP A 103 -21.22 1.77 7.54
C ASP A 103 -21.25 2.99 8.48
N ASP A 104 -21.61 2.79 9.74
CA ASP A 104 -21.60 3.85 10.77
C ASP A 104 -20.19 4.39 11.07
N ASP A 105 -19.15 3.55 10.94
CA ASP A 105 -17.76 3.99 11.08
C ASP A 105 -17.31 4.77 9.84
N ILE A 106 -17.76 4.37 8.64
CA ILE A 106 -17.45 5.03 7.37
C ILE A 106 -18.09 6.42 7.28
N VAL A 107 -19.32 6.58 7.75
CA VAL A 107 -20.03 7.87 7.75
C VAL A 107 -19.29 8.93 8.59
N LYS A 108 -18.53 8.49 9.60
CA LYS A 108 -17.73 9.36 10.47
C LYS A 108 -16.37 9.72 9.88
N LEU A 109 -15.99 9.16 8.74
CA LEU A 109 -14.76 9.56 8.05
C LEU A 109 -14.94 10.93 7.38
N ASP A 110 -13.82 11.61 7.18
CA ASP A 110 -13.81 12.86 6.43
C ASP A 110 -14.46 12.71 5.04
N SER A 111 -15.06 13.79 4.54
CA SER A 111 -15.76 13.84 3.26
C SER A 111 -14.87 13.48 2.05
N TYR A 112 -13.56 13.65 2.16
CA TYR A 112 -12.59 13.19 1.16
C TYR A 112 -12.55 11.66 1.04
N ILE A 113 -12.87 10.93 2.11
CA ILE A 113 -12.93 9.46 2.10
C ILE A 113 -14.37 8.96 1.98
N ASN A 114 -15.31 9.62 2.63
CA ASN A 114 -16.73 9.30 2.55
C ASN A 114 -17.40 10.02 1.35
N ASN A 115 -16.94 9.69 0.14
CA ASN A 115 -17.60 10.13 -1.09
C ASN A 115 -17.84 8.95 -2.04
N GLU A 116 -18.66 9.18 -3.06
CA GLU A 116 -19.08 8.13 -4.00
C GLU A 116 -17.93 7.58 -4.84
N GLN A 117 -16.94 8.39 -5.20
CA GLN A 117 -15.79 7.92 -5.98
C GLN A 117 -14.98 6.89 -5.19
N MET A 118 -14.72 7.18 -3.92
CA MET A 118 -14.00 6.28 -3.01
C MET A 118 -14.78 4.98 -2.76
N LYS A 119 -16.08 5.07 -2.50
CA LYS A 119 -16.94 3.88 -2.35
C LYS A 119 -16.93 3.00 -3.59
N GLN A 120 -16.98 3.60 -4.79
CA GLN A 120 -16.91 2.86 -6.05
C GLN A 120 -15.53 2.22 -6.25
N MET A 121 -14.44 2.91 -5.91
CA MET A 121 -13.08 2.37 -5.95
C MET A 121 -12.93 1.14 -5.05
N PHE A 122 -13.39 1.22 -3.79
CA PHE A 122 -13.31 0.08 -2.87
C PHE A 122 -14.16 -1.11 -3.33
N LYS A 123 -15.37 -0.87 -3.85
CA LYS A 123 -16.20 -1.92 -4.46
C LYS A 123 -15.49 -2.57 -5.64
N PHE A 124 -14.90 -1.77 -6.53
CA PHE A 124 -14.13 -2.29 -7.66
C PHE A 124 -12.94 -3.14 -7.21
N ILE A 125 -12.15 -2.66 -6.24
CA ILE A 125 -11.01 -3.42 -5.72
C ILE A 125 -11.47 -4.73 -5.08
N LYS A 126 -12.57 -4.71 -4.31
CA LYS A 126 -13.11 -5.93 -3.70
C LYS A 126 -13.59 -6.95 -4.73
N GLU A 127 -14.22 -6.48 -5.82
CA GLU A 127 -14.77 -7.37 -6.84
C GLU A 127 -13.72 -7.82 -7.87
N TYR A 128 -12.78 -6.96 -8.24
CA TYR A 128 -11.87 -7.17 -9.37
C TYR A 128 -10.39 -7.19 -8.98
N GLY A 129 -10.03 -6.81 -7.75
CA GLY A 129 -8.65 -6.60 -7.32
C GLY A 129 -8.07 -5.26 -7.81
N VAL A 130 -6.97 -4.81 -7.17
CA VAL A 130 -6.30 -3.54 -7.52
C VAL A 130 -5.84 -3.49 -8.98
N PHE A 131 -5.38 -4.62 -9.52
CA PHE A 131 -4.92 -4.74 -10.90
C PHE A 131 -6.01 -5.25 -11.88
N GLY A 132 -7.24 -5.47 -11.40
CA GLY A 132 -8.29 -6.11 -12.18
C GLY A 132 -8.04 -7.61 -12.42
N ARG A 133 -8.90 -8.26 -13.21
CA ARG A 133 -8.87 -9.72 -13.46
C ARG A 133 -8.07 -10.14 -14.69
N SER A 134 -7.24 -9.26 -15.24
CA SER A 134 -6.45 -9.59 -16.43
C SER A 134 -5.27 -10.48 -16.04
N ASP A 135 -5.11 -11.63 -16.71
CA ASP A 135 -3.96 -12.52 -16.49
C ASP A 135 -2.61 -11.79 -16.63
N GLU A 136 -2.51 -10.85 -17.59
CA GLU A 136 -1.33 -9.98 -17.79
C GLU A 136 -0.98 -9.18 -16.54
N LEU A 137 -2.00 -8.65 -15.86
CA LEU A 137 -1.83 -7.78 -14.70
C LEU A 137 -1.79 -8.54 -13.36
N GLN A 138 -2.16 -9.82 -13.36
CA GLN A 138 -2.03 -10.71 -12.20
C GLN A 138 -0.63 -11.32 -12.12
N ASP A 139 0.11 -11.41 -13.24
CA ASP A 139 1.49 -11.88 -13.25
C ASP A 139 2.49 -10.81 -12.75
N ILE A 140 2.56 -10.64 -11.43
CA ILE A 140 3.55 -9.76 -10.79
C ILE A 140 4.99 -10.32 -10.88
N SER A 141 5.19 -11.56 -11.36
CA SER A 141 6.54 -12.14 -11.48
C SER A 141 7.42 -11.38 -12.48
N ILE A 142 6.80 -10.68 -13.42
CA ILE A 142 7.49 -9.83 -14.39
C ILE A 142 8.37 -8.78 -13.71
N VAL A 143 7.90 -8.21 -12.60
CA VAL A 143 8.64 -7.17 -11.89
C VAL A 143 9.79 -7.73 -11.09
N LYS A 144 9.67 -8.93 -10.52
CA LYS A 144 10.82 -9.64 -9.91
C LYS A 144 11.89 -9.98 -10.94
N LYS A 145 11.53 -10.27 -12.19
CA LYS A 145 12.50 -10.50 -13.28
C LYS A 145 13.17 -9.20 -13.71
N LEU A 146 12.42 -8.10 -13.77
CA LEU A 146 12.92 -6.78 -14.15
C LEU A 146 13.81 -6.14 -13.08
N TYR A 147 13.41 -6.26 -11.82
CA TYR A 147 14.07 -5.69 -10.66
C TYR A 147 14.04 -6.69 -9.49
N PRO A 148 15.01 -7.63 -9.43
CA PRO A 148 15.05 -8.69 -8.42
C PRO A 148 15.18 -8.20 -6.97
N ASN A 149 15.59 -6.94 -6.77
CA ASN A 149 15.80 -6.33 -5.47
C ASN A 149 14.55 -5.63 -4.91
N ILE A 150 13.39 -5.75 -5.59
CA ILE A 150 12.13 -5.18 -5.10
C ILE A 150 11.84 -5.66 -3.67
N LYS A 151 11.51 -4.75 -2.78
CA LYS A 151 11.36 -5.07 -1.36
C LYS A 151 10.02 -5.72 -1.06
N THR A 152 10.06 -6.80 -0.28
CA THR A 152 8.88 -7.36 0.37
C THR A 152 8.32 -6.40 1.42
N PHE A 153 7.05 -6.56 1.77
CA PHE A 153 6.42 -5.79 2.83
C PHE A 153 7.11 -6.01 4.18
N GLU A 154 7.57 -7.23 4.49
CA GLU A 154 8.30 -7.49 5.72
C GLU A 154 9.64 -6.75 5.79
N GLN A 155 10.41 -6.74 4.69
CA GLN A 155 11.67 -5.98 4.62
C GLN A 155 11.43 -4.49 4.83
N TYR A 156 10.45 -3.92 4.12
CA TYR A 156 10.05 -2.54 4.29
C TYR A 156 9.62 -2.27 5.75
N ALA A 157 8.74 -3.11 6.32
CA ALA A 157 8.22 -2.91 7.67
C ALA A 157 9.33 -3.00 8.74
N PHE A 158 10.31 -3.87 8.57
CA PHE A 158 11.44 -3.98 9.47
C PHE A 158 12.36 -2.75 9.39
N GLU A 159 12.69 -2.28 8.18
CA GLU A 159 13.55 -1.11 7.98
C GLU A 159 12.92 0.17 8.55
N THR A 160 11.61 0.31 8.36
CA THR A 160 10.84 1.50 8.74
C THR A 160 10.42 1.47 10.21
N PHE A 161 9.90 0.35 10.70
CA PHE A 161 9.27 0.26 12.03
C PHE A 161 10.06 -0.56 13.04
N GLY A 162 10.99 -1.41 12.60
CA GLY A 162 11.76 -2.32 13.47
C GLY A 162 12.77 -1.64 14.40
N LYS A 163 13.04 -0.34 14.19
CA LYS A 163 13.98 0.45 15.01
C LYS A 163 13.34 1.08 16.25
N ALA A 164 12.02 1.00 16.41
CA ALA A 164 11.32 1.48 17.60
C ALA A 164 11.43 0.45 18.73
N LYS A 165 12.58 0.40 19.41
CA LYS A 165 12.73 -0.25 20.73
C LYS A 165 12.80 0.79 21.84
#